data_AF-A0AAD9R1M2-F1
#
_entry.id   AF-A0AAD9R1M2-F1
#
_cell.length_a   1.000
_cell.length_b   1.000
_cell.length_c   1.000
_cell.angle_alpha   90.00
_cell.angle_beta   90.00
_cell.angle_gamma   90.00
#
_symmetry.space_group_name_H-M   'P 1'
#
loop_
_entity.id
_entity.type
_entity.pdbx_description
1 polymer ?
#
loop_
_entity_poly.entity_id
_entity_poly.type
_entity_poly.pdbx_seq_one_letter_code
_entity_poly.pdbx_strand_id
1 'polypeptide(L)'
;MREDVSYLEAKNLLRERYGQSYRMANAFVEKLAKGPEIKAEDGDALRRFSTLLSSCRNTLKEIGYLNKVENPDTLKAIVGRLPYDL
;
A
#
# COMPACT_ATOMS: atom_id res chain seq x y z
N MET A 1 10.24 -31.37 22.69
CA MET A 1 10.33 -30.62 21.42
C MET A 1 10.48 -29.15 21.80
N ARG A 2 11.46 -28.43 21.24
CA ARG A 2 11.60 -26.99 21.53
C ARG A 2 10.59 -26.24 20.66
N GLU A 3 9.49 -25.82 21.26
CA GLU A 3 8.39 -25.09 20.61
C GLU A 3 8.89 -23.87 19.80
N ASP A 4 10.01 -23.28 20.21
CA ASP A 4 10.67 -22.16 19.52
C ASP A 4 11.10 -22.50 18.07
N VAL A 5 11.53 -23.74 17.81
CA VAL A 5 11.97 -24.17 16.48
C VAL A 5 10.76 -24.29 15.55
N SER A 6 9.70 -24.94 16.02
CA SER A 6 8.46 -25.14 15.27
C SER A 6 7.74 -23.81 14.98
N TYR A 7 7.74 -22.88 15.94
CA TYR A 7 7.18 -21.53 15.74
C TYR A 7 7.99 -20.72 14.72
N LEU A 8 9.32 -20.77 14.79
CA LEU A 8 10.19 -20.05 13.84
C LEU A 8 10.06 -20.60 12.42
N GLU A 9 10.00 -21.93 12.27
CA GLU A 9 9.75 -22.60 11.00
C GLU A 9 8.39 -22.20 10.41
N ALA A 10 7.33 -22.17 11.22
CA ALA A 10 6.01 -21.70 10.79
C ALA A 10 6.05 -20.23 10.29
N LYS A 11 6.73 -19.32 11.02
CA LYS A 11 6.90 -17.93 10.56
C LYS A 11 7.69 -17.84 9.27
N ASN A 12 8.73 -18.66 9.09
CA ASN A 12 9.53 -18.69 7.87
C ASN A 12 8.70 -19.15 6.67
N LEU A 13 7.90 -20.22 6.82
CA LEU A 13 6.99 -20.71 5.78
C LEU A 13 5.94 -19.66 5.40
N LEU A 14 5.39 -18.94 6.38
CA LEU A 14 4.47 -17.83 6.11
C LEU A 14 5.16 -16.70 5.33
N ARG A 15 6.39 -16.34 5.70
CA ARG A 15 7.16 -15.32 4.97
C ARG A 15 7.52 -15.77 3.55
N GLU A 16 7.86 -17.03 3.35
CA GLU A 16 8.19 -17.56 2.03
C GLU A 16 6.96 -17.60 1.11
N ARG A 17 5.81 -18.06 1.63
CA ARG A 17 4.57 -18.18 0.84
C ARG A 17 3.86 -16.85 0.62
N TYR A 18 3.85 -15.98 1.62
CA TYR A 18 3.01 -14.76 1.62
C TYR A 18 3.81 -13.46 1.74
N GLY A 19 5.09 -13.51 2.16
CA GLY A 19 5.97 -12.35 2.30
C GLY A 19 6.60 -11.87 1.00
N GLN A 20 5.85 -11.91 -0.11
CA GLN A 20 6.33 -11.40 -1.39
C GLN A 20 6.20 -9.88 -1.43
N SER A 21 7.12 -9.19 -0.75
CA SER A 21 7.14 -7.73 -0.59
C SER A 21 6.99 -6.99 -1.91
N TYR A 22 7.60 -7.48 -2.99
CA TYR A 22 7.42 -6.90 -4.33
C TYR A 22 5.96 -6.95 -4.83
N ARG A 23 5.27 -8.08 -4.66
CA ARG A 23 3.87 -8.23 -5.08
C ARG A 23 2.95 -7.38 -4.21
N MET A 24 3.19 -7.36 -2.90
CA MET A 24 2.47 -6.49 -1.97
C MET A 24 2.65 -5.01 -2.37
N ALA A 25 3.89 -4.60 -2.64
CA ALA A 25 4.19 -3.23 -3.02
C ALA A 25 3.46 -2.82 -4.31
N ASN A 26 3.47 -3.68 -5.33
CA ASN A 26 2.73 -3.44 -6.56
C ASN A 26 1.22 -3.33 -6.32
N ALA A 27 0.63 -4.23 -5.53
CA ALA A 27 -0.79 -4.18 -5.23
C ALA A 27 -1.19 -2.88 -4.50
N PHE A 28 -0.33 -2.37 -3.59
CA PHE A 28 -0.56 -1.09 -2.94
C PHE A 28 -0.48 0.09 -3.91
N VAL A 29 0.56 0.12 -4.77
CA VAL A 29 0.69 1.14 -5.82
C VAL A 29 -0.54 1.13 -6.73
N GLU A 30 -0.98 -0.05 -7.18
CA GLU A 30 -2.17 -0.16 -8.03
C GLU A 30 -3.44 0.34 -7.33
N LYS A 31 -3.65 -0.03 -6.06
CA LYS A 31 -4.79 0.47 -5.28
C LYS A 31 -4.81 1.99 -5.15
N LEU A 32 -3.63 2.60 -5.04
CA LEU A 32 -3.48 4.05 -4.95
C LEU A 32 -3.64 4.73 -6.31
N ALA A 33 -3.05 4.20 -7.38
CA ALA A 33 -2.95 4.87 -8.67
C ALA A 33 -4.08 4.56 -9.66
N LYS A 34 -4.73 3.38 -9.60
CA LYS A 34 -5.68 2.91 -10.62
C LYS A 34 -7.16 3.03 -10.23
N GLY A 35 -7.47 3.61 -9.07
CA GLY A 35 -8.87 3.77 -8.67
C GLY A 35 -9.55 4.97 -9.33
N PRO A 36 -10.88 5.10 -9.20
CA PRO A 36 -11.61 6.23 -9.75
C PRO A 36 -11.20 7.55 -9.08
N GLU A 37 -11.45 8.64 -9.80
CA GLU A 37 -11.40 10.00 -9.25
C GLU A 37 -12.41 10.14 -8.11
N ILE A 38 -11.99 10.83 -7.06
CA ILE A 38 -12.79 11.10 -5.87
C ILE A 38 -13.44 12.46 -6.07
N LYS A 39 -14.77 12.49 -6.00
CA LYS A 39 -15.52 13.75 -6.11
C LYS A 39 -15.28 14.63 -4.89
N ALA A 40 -15.24 15.95 -5.08
CA ALA A 40 -15.05 16.91 -4.00
C ALA A 40 -16.18 16.83 -2.94
N GLU A 41 -17.38 16.46 -3.37
CA GLU A 41 -18.57 16.29 -2.53
C GLU A 41 -18.52 15.01 -1.67
N ASP A 42 -17.70 14.03 -2.03
CA ASP A 42 -17.61 12.74 -1.34
C ASP A 42 -16.49 12.75 -0.27
N GLY A 43 -16.78 13.46 0.83
CA GLY A 43 -15.87 13.57 1.96
C GLY A 43 -15.52 12.23 2.61
N ASP A 44 -16.43 11.27 2.57
CA ASP A 44 -16.20 9.91 3.10
C ASP A 44 -15.18 9.15 2.24
N ALA A 45 -15.27 9.24 0.91
CA ALA A 45 -14.28 8.68 0.02
C ALA A 45 -12.90 9.32 0.21
N LEU A 46 -12.82 10.63 0.39
CA LEU A 46 -11.56 11.34 0.70
C LEU A 46 -10.93 10.85 2.00
N ARG A 47 -11.72 10.68 3.06
CA ARG A 47 -11.24 10.19 4.36
C ARG A 47 -10.77 8.73 4.29
N ARG A 48 -11.48 7.88 3.55
CA ARG A 48 -11.04 6.49 3.30
C ARG A 48 -9.74 6.47 2.50
N PHE A 49 -9.62 7.34 1.50
CA PHE A 49 -8.44 7.45 0.67
C PHE A 49 -7.21 7.95 1.44
N SER A 50 -7.36 8.94 2.33
CA SER A 50 -6.26 9.42 3.18
C SER A 50 -5.77 8.34 4.16
N THR A 51 -6.69 7.57 4.73
CA THR A 51 -6.37 6.41 5.58
C THR A 51 -5.62 5.35 4.78
N LEU A 52 -6.09 5.05 3.57
CA LEU A 52 -5.43 4.10 2.66
C LEU A 52 -4.01 4.57 2.31
N LEU A 53 -3.83 5.82 1.90
CA LEU A 53 -2.52 6.41 1.59
C LEU A 53 -1.54 6.28 2.75
N SER A 54 -1.99 6.59 3.97
CA SER A 54 -1.18 6.51 5.18
C SER A 54 -0.74 5.07 5.48
N SER A 55 -1.69 4.12 5.38
CA SER A 55 -1.41 2.70 5.57
C SER A 55 -0.44 2.17 4.52
N CYS A 56 -0.69 2.44 3.24
CA CYS A 56 0.19 2.03 2.13
C CYS A 56 1.62 2.57 2.33
N ARG A 57 1.77 3.86 2.63
CA ARG A 57 3.09 4.49 2.85
C ARG A 57 3.84 3.80 3.99
N ASN A 58 3.17 3.57 5.11
CA ASN A 58 3.79 2.94 6.28
C ASN A 58 4.22 1.50 5.97
N THR A 59 3.34 0.70 5.34
CA THR A 59 3.66 -0.67 4.96
C THR A 59 4.81 -0.71 3.94
N LEU A 60 4.76 0.11 2.89
CA LEU A 60 5.81 0.19 1.87
C LEU A 60 7.17 0.58 2.44
N LYS A 61 7.17 1.49 3.43
CA LYS A 61 8.39 1.85 4.17
C LYS A 61 8.94 0.64 4.95
N GLU A 62 8.08 -0.09 5.65
CA GLU A 62 8.47 -1.27 6.42
C GLU A 62 9.04 -2.39 5.55
N ILE A 63 8.47 -2.61 4.36
CA ILE A 63 8.92 -3.66 3.42
C ILE A 63 10.03 -3.19 2.46
N GLY A 64 10.50 -1.94 2.55
CA GLY A 64 11.61 -1.40 1.74
C GLY A 64 11.26 -0.99 0.30
N TYR A 65 9.99 -0.72 0.01
CA TYR A 65 9.48 -0.36 -1.32
C TYR A 65 8.86 1.04 -1.39
N LEU A 66 9.23 1.95 -0.49
CA LEU A 66 8.68 3.31 -0.45
C LEU A 66 8.89 4.08 -1.76
N ASN A 67 10.04 3.88 -2.41
CA ASN A 67 10.38 4.46 -3.71
C ASN A 67 9.37 4.17 -4.83
N LYS A 68 8.58 3.09 -4.72
CA LYS A 68 7.53 2.77 -5.69
C LYS A 68 6.32 3.68 -5.62
N VAL A 69 6.05 4.31 -4.49
CA VAL A 69 4.98 5.30 -4.36
C VAL A 69 5.50 6.73 -4.54
N GLU A 70 6.76 6.97 -4.20
CA GLU A 70 7.38 8.30 -4.32
C GLU A 70 7.91 8.65 -5.72
N ASN A 71 7.78 7.74 -6.70
CA ASN A 71 8.16 8.09 -8.07
C ASN A 71 7.16 9.10 -8.68
N PRO A 72 7.63 9.98 -9.58
CA PRO A 72 6.80 11.04 -10.15
C PRO A 72 5.53 10.54 -10.86
N ASP A 73 5.61 9.42 -11.58
CA ASP A 73 4.47 8.87 -12.32
C ASP A 73 3.35 8.38 -11.40
N THR A 74 3.73 7.69 -10.31
CA THR A 74 2.80 7.19 -9.31
C THR A 74 2.18 8.32 -8.52
N LEU A 75 3.00 9.31 -8.11
CA LEU A 75 2.50 10.51 -7.44
C LEU A 75 1.51 11.27 -8.32
N LYS A 76 1.82 11.44 -9.61
CA LYS A 76 0.91 12.08 -10.57
C LYS A 76 -0.40 11.32 -10.70
N ALA A 77 -0.36 9.99 -10.78
CA ALA A 77 -1.58 9.16 -10.84
C ALA A 77 -2.41 9.25 -9.55
N ILE A 78 -1.76 9.29 -8.38
CA ILE A 78 -2.44 9.45 -7.09
C ILE A 78 -3.11 10.83 -6.98
N VAL A 79 -2.39 11.89 -7.34
CA VAL A 79 -2.90 13.26 -7.33
C VAL A 79 -4.05 13.40 -8.33
N GLY A 80 -3.97 12.76 -9.50
CA GLY A 80 -5.04 12.75 -10.49
C GLY A 80 -6.34 12.09 -10.05
N ARG A 81 -6.35 11.40 -8.90
CA ARG A 81 -7.58 10.90 -8.27
C ARG A 81 -8.19 11.84 -7.26
N LEU A 82 -7.45 12.86 -6.83
CA LEU A 82 -7.98 13.86 -5.93
C LEU A 82 -8.85 14.84 -6.73
N PRO A 83 -9.91 15.38 -6.11
CA PRO A 83 -10.71 16.40 -6.77
C PRO A 83 -9.84 17.61 -7.06
N TYR A 84 -10.06 18.22 -8.23
CA TYR A 84 -9.52 19.56 -8.50
C TYR A 84 -10.26 20.57 -7.65
N ASP A 85 -9.52 21.48 -7.02
CA ASP A 85 -10.11 22.71 -6.51
C ASP A 85 -10.69 23.50 -7.71
N LEU A 86 -11.96 23.84 -7.62
CA LEU A 86 -12.68 24.74 -8.54
C LEU A 86 -12.35 26.20 -8.24
#